data_AF-A0A7C7UGQ9-F1
#
_entry.id   AF-A0A7C7UGQ9-F1
#
_cell.length_a   1.000
_cell.length_b   1.000
_cell.length_c   1.000
_cell.angle_alpha   90.00
_cell.angle_beta   90.00
_cell.angle_gamma   90.00
#
_symmetry.space_group_name_H-M   'P 1'
#
loop_
_entity.id
_entity.type
_entity.pdbx_description
1 polymer ?
#
loop_
_entity_poly.entity_id
_entity_poly.type
_entity_poly.pdbx_seq_one_letter_code
_entity_poly.pdbx_strand_id
1 'polypeptide(L)'
;MIVEIAGTHCVGKTTICKSFESLGGKCVRTITWYCVRLRGIDRQKCFEYAIVDAYYRAKAVEDRYPLVAIDNSLLSVAAYNAFYGIPYQQVLEKWLELKNRLEIQTIVLIAGRETLARNCIWRKRNNAIWETETAEKVQEKIVELYWKMAEKEKEGEKEKATLIALSEEQHPCSQ
;
A
#
# COMPACT_ATOMS: atom_id res chain seq x y z
N MET A 1 1.76 8.72 15.37
CA MET A 1 0.98 8.84 14.10
C MET A 1 1.07 7.53 13.32
N ILE A 2 -0.01 7.09 12.68
CA ILE A 2 -0.01 5.89 11.83
C ILE A 2 -0.12 6.30 10.36
N VAL A 3 0.79 5.79 9.53
CA VAL A 3 0.76 5.94 8.08
C VAL A 3 0.66 4.57 7.43
N GLU A 4 -0.17 4.40 6.42
CA GLU A 4 -0.11 3.25 5.53
C GLU A 4 0.53 3.64 4.20
N ILE A 5 1.23 2.67 3.60
CA ILE A 5 1.87 2.86 2.31
C ILE A 5 1.12 2.02 1.29
N ALA A 6 0.31 2.68 0.48
CA ALA A 6 -0.42 2.10 -0.64
C ALA A 6 0.42 2.16 -1.93
N GLY A 7 0.21 1.22 -2.83
CA GLY A 7 0.91 1.19 -4.12
C GLY A 7 0.96 -0.20 -4.73
N THR A 8 1.35 -0.28 -6.01
CA THR A 8 1.46 -1.55 -6.72
C THR A 8 2.72 -2.33 -6.32
N HIS A 9 2.93 -3.53 -6.84
CA HIS A 9 4.22 -4.21 -6.70
C HIS A 9 5.32 -3.40 -7.40
N CYS A 10 6.58 -3.58 -7.02
CA CYS A 10 7.71 -2.84 -7.63
C CYS A 10 7.80 -1.32 -7.35
N VAL A 11 6.90 -0.66 -6.61
CA VAL A 11 7.04 0.78 -6.24
C VAL A 11 7.89 1.07 -4.99
N GLY A 12 8.44 0.03 -4.35
CA GLY A 12 9.32 0.23 -3.19
C GLY A 12 8.63 0.40 -1.84
N LYS A 13 7.34 0.04 -1.68
CA LYS A 13 6.58 0.13 -0.41
C LYS A 13 7.37 -0.37 0.81
N THR A 14 7.87 -1.60 0.75
CA THR A 14 8.64 -2.21 1.85
C THR A 14 9.93 -1.43 2.16
N THR A 15 10.60 -0.87 1.15
CA THR A 15 11.84 -0.09 1.34
C THR A 15 11.53 1.21 2.07
N ILE A 16 10.48 1.93 1.66
CA ILE A 16 10.03 3.15 2.31
C ILE A 16 9.57 2.85 3.74
N CYS A 17 8.79 1.79 3.94
CA CYS A 17 8.36 1.37 5.28
C CYS A 17 9.55 1.14 6.22
N LYS A 18 10.58 0.41 5.77
CA LYS A 18 11.79 0.16 6.56
C LYS A 18 12.60 1.44 6.85
N SER A 19 12.58 2.40 5.94
CA SER A 19 13.30 3.68 6.14
C SER A 19 12.72 4.50 7.30
N PHE A 20 11.46 4.26 7.68
CA PHE A 20 10.90 4.85 8.90
C PHE A 20 11.51 4.29 10.17
N GLU A 21 11.99 3.04 10.17
CA GLU A 21 12.65 2.45 11.35
C GLU A 21 13.98 3.17 11.64
N SER A 22 14.72 3.59 10.61
CA SER A 22 15.95 4.40 10.80
C SER A 22 15.69 5.80 11.35
N LEU A 23 14.46 6.29 11.29
CA LEU A 23 14.04 7.58 11.85
C LEU A 23 13.43 7.43 13.26
N GLY A 24 13.61 6.27 13.91
CA GLY A 24 13.04 5.97 15.22
C GLY A 24 11.55 5.58 15.19
N GLY A 25 10.99 5.37 13.99
CA GLY A 25 9.63 4.85 13.82
C GLY A 25 9.56 3.32 13.86
N LYS A 26 8.39 2.79 13.49
CA LYS A 26 8.13 1.35 13.40
C LYS A 26 7.52 0.97 12.06
N CYS A 27 8.07 -0.03 11.38
CA CYS A 27 7.42 -0.64 10.21
C CYS A 27 6.64 -1.90 10.63
N VAL A 28 5.32 -1.86 10.48
CA VAL A 28 4.44 -3.02 10.65
C VAL A 28 4.25 -3.69 9.29
N ARG A 29 4.95 -4.80 9.11
CA ARG A 29 4.88 -5.57 7.87
C ARG A 29 3.62 -6.42 7.81
N THR A 30 2.98 -6.41 6.64
CA THR A 30 1.89 -7.35 6.33
C THR A 30 2.49 -8.72 6.02
N ILE A 31 1.98 -9.75 6.69
CA ILE A 31 2.53 -11.11 6.65
C ILE A 31 1.93 -11.87 5.45
N THR A 32 2.06 -11.26 4.27
CA THR A 32 1.37 -11.73 3.05
C THR A 32 2.02 -12.93 2.40
N TRP A 33 3.30 -13.22 2.71
CA TRP A 33 4.02 -14.35 2.15
C TRP A 33 3.45 -15.71 2.59
N TYR A 34 2.82 -15.78 3.78
CA TYR A 34 2.11 -16.97 4.22
C TYR A 34 0.90 -17.26 3.33
N CYS A 35 0.17 -16.23 2.88
CA CYS A 35 -0.98 -16.39 1.99
C CYS A 35 -0.63 -17.05 0.66
N VAL A 36 0.60 -16.85 0.16
CA VAL A 36 1.05 -17.45 -1.10
C VAL A 36 1.36 -18.95 -0.93
N ARG A 37 1.73 -19.38 0.29
CA ARG A 37 2.15 -20.75 0.61
C ARG A 37 1.02 -21.64 1.13
N LEU A 38 -0.09 -21.06 1.61
CA LEU A 38 -1.23 -21.82 2.13
C LEU A 38 -2.07 -22.37 0.96
N ARG A 39 -2.00 -23.69 0.74
CA ARG A 39 -2.85 -24.39 -0.23
C ARG A 39 -4.28 -24.47 0.29
N GLY A 40 -5.27 -24.27 -0.58
CA GLY A 40 -6.70 -24.39 -0.24
C GLY A 40 -7.30 -23.18 0.48
N ILE A 41 -6.51 -22.14 0.77
CA ILE A 41 -7.02 -20.88 1.30
C ILE A 41 -7.27 -19.91 0.15
N ASP A 42 -8.43 -19.25 0.21
CA ASP A 42 -8.70 -18.08 -0.61
C ASP A 42 -7.64 -17.01 -0.34
N ARG A 43 -6.68 -16.92 -1.27
CA ARG A 43 -5.53 -16.02 -1.15
C ARG A 43 -5.97 -14.60 -0.90
N GLN A 44 -7.04 -14.16 -1.55
CA GLN A 44 -7.57 -12.81 -1.43
C GLN A 44 -8.01 -12.53 0.01
N LYS A 45 -8.87 -13.40 0.57
CA LYS A 45 -9.27 -13.28 1.98
C LYS A 45 -8.07 -13.27 2.90
N CYS A 46 -7.07 -14.11 2.64
CA CYS A 46 -5.84 -14.11 3.43
C CYS A 46 -5.09 -12.77 3.36
N PHE A 47 -4.96 -12.16 2.17
CA PHE A 47 -4.37 -10.83 2.03
C PHE A 47 -5.16 -9.77 2.82
N GLU A 48 -6.48 -9.79 2.72
CA GLU A 48 -7.36 -8.88 3.47
C GLU A 48 -7.16 -9.02 4.98
N TYR A 49 -7.20 -10.25 5.52
CA TYR A 49 -6.98 -10.49 6.95
C TYR A 49 -5.59 -10.07 7.41
N ALA A 50 -4.53 -10.36 6.62
CA ALA A 50 -3.16 -10.00 6.96
C ALA A 50 -2.95 -8.48 7.03
N ILE A 51 -3.70 -7.70 6.25
CA ILE A 51 -3.63 -6.23 6.27
C ILE A 51 -4.45 -5.67 7.43
N VAL A 52 -5.65 -6.20 7.67
CA VAL A 52 -6.46 -5.81 8.83
C VAL A 52 -5.70 -6.07 10.14
N ASP A 53 -5.05 -7.22 10.27
CA ASP A 53 -4.16 -7.53 11.38
C ASP A 53 -3.02 -6.49 11.51
N ALA A 54 -2.39 -6.09 10.40
CA ALA A 54 -1.36 -5.05 10.43
C ALA A 54 -1.89 -3.70 10.91
N TYR A 55 -3.12 -3.32 10.58
CA TYR A 55 -3.73 -2.08 11.07
C TYR A 55 -3.89 -2.10 12.60
N TYR A 56 -4.41 -3.20 13.15
CA TYR A 56 -4.55 -3.35 14.59
C TYR A 56 -3.21 -3.44 15.32
N ARG A 57 -2.21 -4.13 14.74
CA ARG A 57 -0.85 -4.15 15.28
C ARG A 57 -0.19 -2.78 15.26
N ALA A 58 -0.46 -1.96 14.24
CA ALA A 58 0.02 -0.58 14.19
C ALA A 58 -0.61 0.28 15.29
N LYS A 59 -1.93 0.14 15.49
CA LYS A 59 -2.65 0.83 16.58
C LYS A 59 -2.12 0.45 17.96
N ALA A 60 -1.86 -0.84 18.20
CA ALA A 60 -1.37 -1.34 19.48
C ALA A 60 0.02 -0.81 19.89
N VAL A 61 0.79 -0.24 18.96
CA VAL A 61 2.13 0.29 19.23
C VAL A 61 2.25 1.79 18.96
N GLU A 62 1.15 2.48 18.64
CA GLU A 62 1.18 3.88 18.21
C GLU A 62 1.77 4.84 19.25
N ASP A 63 1.53 4.58 20.55
CA ASP A 63 2.04 5.41 21.64
C ASP A 63 3.52 5.18 21.93
N ARG A 64 4.10 4.11 21.39
CA ARG A 64 5.51 3.72 21.63
C ARG A 64 6.46 4.29 20.59
N TYR A 65 5.94 4.77 19.47
CA TYR A 65 6.73 5.24 18.35
C TYR A 65 6.18 6.57 17.84
N PRO A 66 7.04 7.56 17.51
CA PRO A 66 6.58 8.82 16.93
C PRO A 66 5.80 8.58 15.63
N LEU A 67 6.17 7.54 14.89
CA LEU A 67 5.60 7.17 13.61
C LEU A 67 5.54 5.66 13.43
N VAL A 68 4.38 5.15 13.01
CA VAL A 68 4.15 3.75 12.69
C VAL A 68 3.72 3.63 11.23
N ALA A 69 4.53 2.99 10.40
CA ALA A 69 4.27 2.75 8.99
C ALA A 69 3.73 1.33 8.76
N ILE A 70 2.67 1.19 7.98
CA ILE A 70 2.11 -0.11 7.56
C ILE A 70 2.58 -0.40 6.14
N ASP A 71 3.26 -1.54 5.95
CA ASP A 71 3.69 -2.01 4.63
C ASP A 71 2.51 -2.67 3.91
N ASN A 72 1.91 -1.97 2.93
CA ASN A 72 0.73 -2.32 2.13
C ASN A 72 -0.61 -1.80 2.71
N SER A 73 -1.67 -1.84 1.91
CA SER A 73 -2.99 -1.29 2.26
C SER A 73 -4.15 -2.10 1.67
N LEU A 74 -5.33 -2.03 2.30
CA LEU A 74 -6.56 -2.59 1.74
C LEU A 74 -6.95 -1.90 0.42
N LEU A 75 -6.61 -0.62 0.26
CA LEU A 75 -6.71 0.08 -1.03
C LEU A 75 -5.92 -0.63 -2.14
N SER A 76 -4.70 -1.09 -1.84
CA SER A 76 -3.88 -1.82 -2.81
C SER A 76 -4.53 -3.17 -3.18
N VAL A 77 -5.12 -3.87 -2.21
CA VAL A 77 -5.87 -5.11 -2.48
C VAL A 77 -7.12 -4.85 -3.32
N ALA A 78 -7.90 -3.82 -3.01
CA ALA A 78 -9.06 -3.44 -3.79
C ALA A 78 -8.69 -3.13 -5.26
N ALA A 79 -7.54 -2.47 -5.49
CA ALA A 79 -7.06 -2.21 -6.84
C ALA A 79 -6.63 -3.47 -7.59
N TYR A 80 -5.97 -4.43 -6.93
CA TYR A 80 -5.69 -5.74 -7.55
C TYR A 80 -6.98 -6.48 -7.90
N ASN A 81 -7.95 -6.51 -6.99
CA ASN A 81 -9.24 -7.14 -7.26
C ASN A 81 -9.94 -6.48 -8.46
N ALA A 82 -10.00 -5.16 -8.50
CA ALA A 82 -10.56 -4.41 -9.62
C ALA A 82 -9.86 -4.74 -10.95
N PHE A 83 -8.52 -4.83 -10.94
CA PHE A 83 -7.73 -5.21 -12.12
C PHE A 83 -8.07 -6.63 -12.63
N TYR A 84 -8.25 -7.59 -11.72
CA TYR A 84 -8.59 -8.98 -12.08
C TYR A 84 -10.09 -9.25 -12.26
N GLY A 85 -10.95 -8.21 -12.25
CA GLY A 85 -12.39 -8.38 -12.37
C GLY A 85 -13.06 -9.05 -11.16
N ILE A 86 -12.40 -9.02 -10.01
CA ILE A 86 -12.87 -9.57 -8.75
C ILE A 86 -13.64 -8.48 -7.98
N PRO A 87 -14.77 -8.81 -7.32
CA PRO A 87 -15.49 -7.85 -6.47
C PRO A 87 -14.57 -7.21 -5.41
N TYR A 88 -14.62 -5.88 -5.30
CA TYR A 88 -13.67 -5.11 -4.48
C TYR A 88 -14.33 -4.05 -3.61
N GLN A 89 -15.63 -3.79 -3.77
CA GLN A 89 -16.38 -2.73 -3.10
C GLN A 89 -16.34 -2.90 -1.58
N GLN A 90 -16.56 -4.13 -1.08
CA GLN A 90 -16.51 -4.43 0.36
C GLN A 90 -15.10 -4.20 0.95
N VAL A 91 -14.05 -4.52 0.19
CA VAL A 91 -12.65 -4.29 0.63
C VAL A 91 -12.37 -2.79 0.73
N LEU A 92 -12.87 -2.02 -0.24
CA LEU A 92 -12.70 -0.58 -0.31
C LEU A 92 -13.50 0.16 0.79
N GLU A 93 -14.72 -0.30 1.09
CA GLU A 93 -15.53 0.21 2.20
C GLU A 93 -14.85 -0.07 3.54
N LYS A 94 -14.38 -1.31 3.75
CA LYS A 94 -13.63 -1.70 4.95
C LYS A 94 -12.33 -0.92 5.11
N TRP A 95 -11.64 -0.63 4.01
CA TRP A 95 -10.47 0.23 4.01
C TRP A 95 -10.80 1.63 4.57
N LEU A 96 -11.84 2.28 4.03
CA LEU A 96 -12.25 3.61 4.47
C LEU A 96 -12.69 3.60 5.95
N GLU A 97 -13.47 2.60 6.35
CA GLU A 97 -13.92 2.41 7.74
C GLU A 97 -12.72 2.34 8.70
N LEU A 98 -11.75 1.46 8.40
CA LEU A 98 -10.59 1.24 9.27
C LEU A 98 -9.65 2.45 9.26
N LYS A 99 -9.41 3.06 8.10
CA LYS A 99 -8.61 4.27 7.97
C LYS A 99 -9.15 5.37 8.88
N ASN A 100 -10.45 5.62 8.83
CA ASN A 100 -11.08 6.68 9.60
C ASN A 100 -11.15 6.34 11.09
N ARG A 101 -11.57 5.12 11.44
CA ARG A 101 -11.68 4.69 12.85
C ARG A 101 -10.33 4.65 13.56
N LEU A 102 -9.25 4.31 12.85
CA LEU A 102 -7.90 4.19 13.41
C LEU A 102 -7.03 5.43 13.12
N GLU A 103 -7.60 6.47 12.50
CA GLU A 103 -6.93 7.72 12.15
C GLU A 103 -5.66 7.53 11.30
N ILE A 104 -5.68 6.54 10.41
CA ILE A 104 -4.54 6.20 9.53
C ILE A 104 -4.45 7.22 8.40
N GLN A 105 -3.25 7.74 8.17
CA GLN A 105 -2.95 8.55 6.98
C GLN A 105 -2.50 7.63 5.84
N THR A 106 -3.01 7.86 4.63
CA THR A 106 -2.64 7.06 3.45
C THR A 106 -1.63 7.80 2.60
N ILE A 107 -0.47 7.19 2.39
CA ILE A 107 0.51 7.61 1.38
C ILE A 107 0.36 6.68 0.17
N VAL A 108 -0.04 7.23 -0.98
CA VAL A 108 -0.07 6.49 -2.24
C VAL A 108 1.25 6.72 -2.97
N LEU A 109 1.99 5.63 -3.21
CA LEU A 109 3.22 5.64 -3.99
C LEU A 109 2.93 5.35 -5.45
N ILE A 110 3.38 6.27 -6.30
CA ILE A 110 3.32 6.17 -7.76
C ILE A 110 4.76 6.19 -8.28
N ALA A 111 5.07 5.29 -9.20
CA ALA A 111 6.32 5.26 -9.94
C ALA A 111 6.07 5.35 -11.46
N GLY A 112 6.98 6.00 -12.18
CA GLY A 112 6.98 5.99 -13.64
C GLY A 112 7.22 4.59 -14.22
N ARG A 113 6.80 4.38 -15.46
CA ARG A 113 6.93 3.11 -16.20
C ARG A 113 8.33 2.51 -16.15
N GLU A 114 9.35 3.33 -16.38
CA GLU A 114 10.75 2.88 -16.41
C GLU A 114 11.22 2.39 -15.04
N THR A 115 10.86 3.11 -13.96
CA THR A 115 11.14 2.67 -12.58
C THR A 115 10.43 1.35 -12.27
N LEU A 116 9.15 1.21 -12.64
CA LEU A 116 8.40 -0.05 -12.48
C LEU A 116 9.08 -1.18 -13.25
N ALA A 117 9.49 -0.95 -14.50
CA ALA A 117 10.15 -1.94 -15.33
C ALA A 117 11.46 -2.41 -14.72
N ARG A 118 12.34 -1.47 -14.34
CA ARG A 118 13.61 -1.75 -13.66
C ARG A 118 13.41 -2.60 -12.42
N ASN A 119 12.47 -2.20 -11.56
CA ASN A 119 12.21 -2.86 -10.29
C ASN A 119 11.57 -4.25 -10.48
N CYS A 120 10.69 -4.42 -11.46
CA CYS A 120 10.08 -5.71 -11.76
C CYS A 120 11.06 -6.69 -12.41
N ILE A 121 11.95 -6.23 -13.30
CA ILE A 121 13.05 -7.06 -13.83
C ILE A 121 13.94 -7.56 -12.70
N TRP A 122 14.34 -6.67 -11.78
CA TRP A 122 15.14 -7.04 -10.62
C TRP A 122 14.44 -8.10 -9.76
N ARG A 123 13.13 -7.97 -9.53
CA ARG A 123 12.33 -8.96 -8.80
C ARG A 123 12.16 -10.29 -9.54
N LYS A 124 12.02 -10.27 -10.87
CA LYS A 124 11.92 -11.49 -11.69
C LYS A 124 13.19 -12.33 -11.62
N ARG A 125 14.36 -11.67 -11.61
CA ARG A 125 15.66 -12.32 -11.37
C ARG A 125 15.78 -12.97 -9.98
N ASN A 126 14.90 -12.61 -9.05
CA ASN A 126 14.81 -13.14 -7.69
C ASN A 126 13.53 -13.97 -7.47
N ASN A 127 13.07 -14.69 -8.50
CA ASN A 127 11.94 -15.64 -8.46
C ASN A 127 10.56 -15.04 -8.14
N ALA A 128 10.33 -13.75 -8.40
CA ALA A 128 8.99 -13.16 -8.30
C ALA A 128 8.31 -13.04 -9.68
N ILE A 129 7.00 -13.33 -9.75
CA ILE A 129 6.21 -13.39 -11.00
C ILE A 129 5.47 -12.05 -11.22
N TRP A 130 6.17 -10.93 -11.17
CA TRP A 130 5.54 -9.62 -11.33
C TRP A 130 5.94 -8.97 -12.65
N GLU A 131 4.95 -8.56 -13.43
CA GLU A 131 5.12 -7.95 -14.76
C GLU A 131 4.89 -6.44 -14.70
N THR A 132 5.71 -5.68 -15.41
CA THR A 132 5.62 -4.22 -15.48
C THR A 132 4.22 -3.73 -15.85
N GLU A 133 3.61 -4.33 -16.87
CA GLU A 133 2.29 -3.94 -17.36
C GLU A 133 1.21 -4.15 -16.29
N THR A 134 1.29 -5.25 -15.54
CA THR A 134 0.40 -5.48 -14.41
C THR A 134 0.63 -4.43 -13.32
N ALA A 135 1.90 -4.06 -13.05
CA ALA A 135 2.22 -3.04 -12.08
C ALA A 135 1.55 -1.71 -12.42
N GLU A 136 1.71 -1.26 -13.66
CA GLU A 136 1.16 -0.01 -14.20
C GLU A 136 -0.36 0.04 -14.10
N LYS A 137 -1.06 -0.98 -14.64
CA LYS A 137 -2.53 -1.03 -14.63
C LYS A 137 -3.10 -1.06 -13.21
N VAL A 138 -2.43 -1.75 -12.28
CA VAL A 138 -2.83 -1.74 -10.88
C VAL A 138 -2.57 -0.38 -10.24
N GLN A 139 -1.47 0.31 -10.57
CA GLN A 139 -1.21 1.66 -10.06
C GLN A 139 -2.29 2.65 -10.52
N GLU A 140 -2.69 2.61 -11.79
CA GLU A 140 -3.81 3.41 -12.31
C GLU A 140 -5.08 3.16 -11.48
N LYS A 141 -5.38 1.89 -11.17
CA LYS A 141 -6.52 1.53 -10.32
C LYS A 141 -6.38 2.01 -8.87
N ILE A 142 -5.18 2.00 -8.29
CA ILE A 142 -4.97 2.56 -6.94
C ILE A 142 -5.28 4.05 -6.93
N VAL A 143 -4.83 4.80 -7.94
CA VAL A 143 -5.06 6.24 -8.05
C VAL A 143 -6.54 6.54 -8.27
N GLU A 144 -7.19 5.82 -9.19
CA GLU A 144 -8.64 5.93 -9.45
C GLU A 144 -9.46 5.70 -8.17
N LEU A 145 -9.21 4.58 -7.47
CA LEU A 145 -9.95 4.24 -6.27
C LEU A 145 -9.67 5.20 -5.12
N TYR A 146 -8.44 5.69 -5.00
CA TYR A 146 -8.09 6.69 -3.99
C TYR A 146 -8.89 7.98 -4.17
N TRP A 147 -8.88 8.54 -5.39
CA TRP A 147 -9.61 9.79 -5.67
C TRP A 147 -11.11 9.63 -5.52
N LYS A 148 -11.68 8.53 -6.00
CA LYS A 148 -13.10 8.21 -5.82
C LYS A 148 -13.52 8.22 -4.34
N MET A 149 -12.64 7.78 -3.45
CA MET A 149 -12.93 7.74 -2.02
C MET A 149 -12.66 9.07 -1.33
N ALA A 150 -11.63 9.80 -1.77
CA ALA A 150 -11.37 11.17 -1.29
C ALA A 150 -12.55 12.11 -1.62
N GLU A 151 -13.20 11.95 -2.78
CA GLU A 151 -14.41 12.69 -3.13
C GLU A 151 -15.56 12.43 -2.16
N LYS A 152 -15.78 11.16 -1.77
CA LYS A 152 -16.77 10.81 -0.74
C LYS A 152 -16.44 11.39 0.64
N GLU A 153 -15.16 11.53 0.98
CA GLU A 153 -14.73 12.16 2.24
C GLU A 153 -15.00 13.68 2.24
N LYS A 154 -14.97 14.35 1.07
CA LYS A 154 -15.28 15.79 0.95
C LYS A 154 -16.74 16.12 1.19
N GLU A 155 -17.65 15.18 0.96
CA GLU A 155 -19.07 15.34 1.28
C GLU A 155 -19.35 15.34 2.80
N GLY A 156 -18.34 15.05 3.65
CA GLY A 156 -18.47 14.95 5.11
C GLY A 156 -17.47 15.76 5.97
N GLU A 157 -16.79 16.76 5.41
CA GLU A 157 -15.77 17.61 6.09
C GLU A 157 -14.65 16.84 6.84
N LYS A 158 -13.54 16.53 6.15
CA LYS A 158 -12.15 16.49 6.67
C LYS A 158 -11.17 16.19 5.53
N GLU A 159 -10.38 17.18 5.10
CA GLU A 159 -9.39 16.97 4.03
C GLU A 159 -8.02 16.60 4.63
N LYS A 160 -7.55 15.37 4.37
CA LYS A 160 -6.15 14.94 4.57
C LYS A 160 -5.77 13.91 3.49
N ALA A 161 -5.56 14.40 2.26
CA ALA A 161 -5.01 13.57 1.18
C ALA A 161 -3.54 13.95 0.93
N THR A 162 -2.66 12.96 0.84
CA THR A 162 -1.24 13.16 0.50
C THR A 162 -0.83 12.17 -0.59
N LEU A 163 -0.73 12.67 -1.81
CA LEU A 163 -0.20 11.93 -2.95
C LEU A 163 1.28 12.26 -3.11
N ILE A 164 2.14 11.24 -3.11
CA ILE A 164 3.58 11.42 -3.32
C ILE A 164 3.95 10.71 -4.61
N ALA A 165 4.15 11.48 -5.67
CA ALA A 165 4.75 11.00 -6.90
C ALA A 165 6.28 10.96 -6.74
N LEU A 166 6.89 9.82 -7.02
CA LEU A 166 8.35 9.72 -7.10
C LEU A 166 8.77 10.07 -8.54
N SER A 167 9.20 11.31 -8.79
CA SER A 167 9.84 11.69 -10.05
C SER A 167 11.33 11.36 -10.01
N GLU A 168 11.90 10.91 -11.12
CA GLU A 168 13.36 10.74 -11.26
C GLU A 168 14.10 12.09 -11.36
N GLU A 169 13.37 13.20 -11.51
CA GLU A 169 13.90 14.55 -11.40
C GLU A 169 13.76 15.05 -9.95
N GLN A 170 14.91 15.42 -9.36
CA GLN A 170 15.17 15.88 -7.99
C GLN A 170 15.57 14.81 -6.95
N HIS A 171 16.80 14.32 -7.05
CA HIS A 171 17.69 14.25 -5.87
C HIS A 171 19.17 14.12 -6.29
N PRO A 172 19.99 15.19 -6.16
CA PRO A 172 21.43 15.07 -6.08
C PRO A 172 21.82 14.68 -4.64
N CYS A 173 21.65 13.41 -4.27
CA CYS A 173 22.23 12.88 -3.02
C CYS A 173 23.61 12.23 -3.26
N SER A 174 24.41 12.86 -4.12
CA SER A 174 25.82 12.59 -4.34
C SER A 174 26.55 13.93 -4.50
N GLN A 175 26.49 14.73 -3.45
CA GLN A 175 27.56 15.63 -2.98
C GLN A 175 27.50 15.66 -1.46
#